data_AF-A0A2A6J8A7-F1
#
_entry.id   AF-A0A2A6J8A7-F1
#
_cell.length_a   1.000
_cell.length_b   1.000
_cell.length_c   1.000
_cell.angle_alpha   90.00
_cell.angle_beta   90.00
_cell.angle_gamma   90.00
#
_symmetry.space_group_name_H-M   'P 1'
#
loop_
_entity.id
_entity.type
_entity.pdbx_description
1 polymer ?
#
loop_
_entity_poly.entity_id
_entity_poly.type
_entity_poly.pdbx_seq_one_letter_code
_entity_poly.pdbx_strand_id
1 'polypeptide(L)'
;MWTSRIIKFTWTAIFSFIFIVLAFYIFSTIVMFIQNPDRIGVTFPERAIADAADLTHRNPGEIDGECSEKGSYFEKKVSCEMRRIKDNKITDTISLEYELMFDSILSFSYVRENLE
;
A
#
# COMPACT_ATOMS: atom_id res chain seq x y z
N MET A 1 -19.73 -31.60 44.88
CA MET A 1 -20.48 -30.55 44.15
C MET A 1 -19.69 -29.24 44.01
N TRP A 2 -18.98 -28.77 45.03
CA TRP A 2 -18.20 -27.51 45.01
C TRP A 2 -16.95 -27.54 44.13
N THR A 3 -16.18 -28.62 44.16
CA THR A 3 -14.97 -28.80 43.33
C THR A 3 -15.27 -28.73 41.83
N SER A 4 -16.40 -29.30 41.39
CA SER A 4 -16.85 -29.19 39.98
C SER A 4 -17.20 -27.74 39.59
N ARG A 5 -17.77 -26.94 40.51
CA ARG A 5 -18.05 -25.52 40.26
C ARG A 5 -16.75 -24.72 40.16
N ILE A 6 -15.79 -24.95 41.05
CA ILE A 6 -14.49 -24.27 41.04
C ILE A 6 -13.76 -24.52 39.71
N ILE A 7 -13.68 -25.78 39.27
CA ILE A 7 -13.04 -26.14 38.00
C ILE A 7 -13.70 -25.42 36.82
N LYS A 8 -15.04 -25.37 36.77
CA LYS A 8 -15.77 -24.63 35.73
C LYS A 8 -15.46 -23.14 35.75
N PHE A 9 -15.44 -22.50 36.92
CA PHE A 9 -15.08 -21.09 37.05
C PHE A 9 -13.65 -20.80 36.60
N THR A 10 -12.70 -21.65 36.97
CA THR A 10 -11.29 -21.51 36.56
C THR A 10 -11.15 -21.61 35.04
N TRP A 11 -11.82 -22.58 34.41
CA TRP A 11 -11.81 -22.71 32.95
C TRP A 11 -12.43 -21.49 32.25
N THR A 12 -13.57 -21.00 32.73
CA THR A 12 -14.21 -19.80 32.17
C THR A 12 -13.29 -18.57 32.26
N ALA A 13 -12.60 -18.40 33.38
CA ALA A 13 -11.65 -17.31 33.56
C ALA A 13 -10.46 -17.41 32.59
N ILE A 14 -9.90 -18.62 32.40
CA ILE A 14 -8.80 -18.86 31.46
C ILE A 14 -9.24 -18.54 30.02
N PHE A 15 -10.39 -19.06 29.57
CA PHE A 15 -10.88 -18.80 28.22
C PHE A 15 -11.19 -17.32 27.99
N SER A 16 -11.78 -16.63 28.98
CA SER A 16 -12.03 -15.20 28.90
C SER A 16 -10.74 -14.40 28.78
N PHE A 17 -9.70 -14.75 29.54
CA PHE A 17 -8.40 -14.10 29.44
C PHE A 17 -7.75 -14.30 28.06
N ILE A 18 -7.75 -15.53 27.54
CA ILE A 18 -7.25 -15.83 26.19
C ILE A 18 -8.00 -14.99 25.15
N PHE A 19 -9.32 -14.92 25.24
CA PHE A 19 -10.14 -14.15 24.30
C PHE A 19 -9.80 -12.65 24.32
N ILE A 20 -9.60 -12.07 25.51
CA ILE A 20 -9.22 -10.67 25.67
C ILE A 20 -7.86 -10.40 25.01
N VAL A 21 -6.86 -11.24 25.28
CA VAL A 21 -5.53 -11.11 24.69
C VAL A 21 -5.59 -11.20 23.16
N LEU A 22 -6.38 -12.13 22.63
CA LEU A 22 -6.55 -12.33 21.18
C LEU A 22 -7.25 -11.12 20.54
N ALA A 23 -8.28 -10.57 21.19
CA ALA A 23 -8.95 -9.36 20.74
C ALA A 23 -7.99 -8.15 20.71
N PHE A 24 -7.16 -7.98 21.75
CA PHE A 24 -6.15 -6.92 21.76
C PHE A 24 -5.11 -7.09 20.65
N TYR A 25 -4.66 -8.32 20.38
CA TYR A 25 -3.72 -8.60 19.31
C TYR A 25 -4.30 -8.27 17.92
N ILE A 26 -5.57 -8.64 17.68
CA ILE A 26 -6.27 -8.28 16.45
C ILE A 26 -6.38 -6.76 16.33
N PHE A 27 -6.79 -6.08 17.40
CA PHE A 27 -6.95 -4.63 17.38
C PHE A 27 -5.61 -3.90 17.13
N SER A 28 -4.52 -4.32 17.79
CA SER A 28 -3.20 -3.73 17.56
C SER A 28 -2.73 -3.94 16.13
N THR A 29 -3.00 -5.11 15.57
CA THR A 29 -2.68 -5.43 14.18
C THR A 29 -3.46 -4.49 13.24
N ILE A 30 -4.78 -4.38 13.41
CA ILE A 30 -5.62 -3.46 12.63
C ILE A 30 -5.11 -2.03 12.73
N VAL A 31 -4.77 -1.54 13.94
CA VAL A 31 -4.24 -0.18 14.14
C VAL A 31 -2.91 0.01 13.43
N MET A 32 -2.00 -0.97 13.51
CA MET A 32 -0.71 -0.92 12.81
C MET A 32 -0.88 -0.81 11.29
N PHE A 33 -1.83 -1.56 10.72
CA PHE A 33 -2.17 -1.49 9.28
C PHE A 33 -2.79 -0.15 8.90
N ILE A 34 -3.68 0.41 9.72
CA ILE A 34 -4.27 1.75 9.46
C ILE A 34 -3.20 2.84 9.54
N GLN A 35 -2.26 2.74 10.48
CA GLN A 35 -1.26 3.79 10.71
C GLN A 35 -0.06 3.71 9.78
N ASN A 36 0.26 2.54 9.22
CA ASN A 36 1.43 2.34 8.35
C ASN A 36 1.05 1.58 7.07
N PRO A 37 0.22 2.16 6.20
CA PRO A 37 -0.14 1.53 4.93
C PRO A 37 1.09 1.31 4.02
N ASP A 38 2.14 2.11 4.18
CA ASP A 38 3.22 2.20 3.17
C ASP A 38 4.36 1.19 3.34
N ARG A 39 4.29 0.27 4.33
CA ARG A 39 5.38 -0.67 4.62
C ARG A 39 5.28 -2.03 3.93
N ILE A 40 4.19 -2.31 3.22
CA ILE A 40 3.93 -3.63 2.64
C ILE A 40 3.79 -3.49 1.13
N GLY A 41 4.92 -3.53 0.43
CA GLY A 41 4.96 -3.52 -1.02
C GLY A 41 5.92 -2.47 -1.54
N VAL A 42 6.69 -2.86 -2.54
CA VAL A 42 7.56 -2.03 -3.40
C VAL A 42 7.13 -0.56 -3.37
N THR A 43 8.05 0.34 -3.04
CA THR A 43 7.73 1.78 -3.01
C THR A 43 7.12 2.13 -4.36
N PHE A 44 5.86 2.60 -4.38
CA PHE A 44 5.13 2.93 -5.61
C PHE A 44 5.94 3.74 -6.65
N PRO A 45 6.89 4.62 -6.25
CA PRO A 45 7.85 5.22 -7.18
C PRO A 45 8.57 4.23 -8.09
N GLU A 46 9.12 3.13 -7.55
CA GLU A 46 9.85 2.12 -8.35
C GLU A 46 8.95 1.42 -9.36
N ARG A 47 7.72 1.10 -8.94
CA ARG A 47 6.73 0.48 -9.82
C ARG A 47 6.32 1.43 -10.93
N ALA A 48 6.06 2.69 -10.58
CA ALA A 48 5.63 3.69 -11.54
C ALA A 48 6.75 4.06 -12.53
N ILE A 49 8.02 4.02 -12.12
CA ILE A 49 9.18 4.14 -13.03
C ILE A 49 9.20 2.97 -14.03
N ALA A 50 9.00 1.73 -13.55
CA ALA A 50 8.96 0.56 -14.43
C ALA A 50 7.79 0.63 -15.43
N ASP A 51 6.59 0.95 -14.96
CA ASP A 51 5.40 1.09 -15.82
C ASP A 51 5.57 2.21 -16.85
N ALA A 52 6.15 3.36 -16.46
CA ALA A 52 6.48 4.45 -17.37
C ALA A 52 7.53 4.05 -18.43
N ALA A 53 8.53 3.25 -18.04
CA ALA A 53 9.55 2.76 -18.94
C ALA A 53 8.97 1.80 -19.98
N ASP A 54 8.07 0.91 -19.55
CA ASP A 54 7.36 -0.01 -20.43
C ASP A 54 6.43 0.74 -21.40
N LEU A 55 5.65 1.71 -20.91
CA LEU A 55 4.75 2.52 -21.74
C LEU A 55 5.51 3.32 -22.81
N THR A 56 6.72 3.79 -22.49
CA THR A 56 7.55 4.54 -23.43
C THR A 56 8.51 3.68 -24.24
N HIS A 57 8.61 2.38 -23.93
CA HIS A 57 9.60 1.44 -24.46
C HIS A 57 11.04 1.97 -24.28
N ARG A 58 11.31 2.57 -23.12
CA ARG A 58 12.59 3.23 -22.80
C ARG A 58 13.26 2.58 -21.60
N ASN A 59 14.49 3.00 -21.33
CA ASN A 59 15.24 2.55 -20.17
C ASN A 59 14.66 3.21 -18.89
N PRO A 60 14.31 2.44 -17.85
CA PRO A 60 13.83 2.99 -16.58
C PRO A 60 14.83 3.95 -15.93
N GLY A 61 16.14 3.81 -16.19
CA GLY A 61 17.14 4.74 -15.69
C GLY A 61 17.09 6.15 -16.30
N GLU A 62 16.30 6.37 -17.36
CA GLU A 62 16.04 7.70 -17.93
C GLU A 62 14.79 8.37 -17.33
N ILE A 63 14.07 7.68 -16.44
CA ILE A 63 12.80 8.13 -15.89
C ILE A 63 12.99 8.48 -14.42
N ASP A 64 12.61 9.70 -14.08
CA ASP A 64 12.60 10.23 -12.73
C ASP A 64 11.22 10.79 -12.41
N GLY A 65 10.81 10.75 -11.15
CA GLY A 65 9.49 11.23 -10.78
C GLY A 65 9.11 10.98 -9.34
N GLU A 66 8.01 11.61 -8.96
CA GLU A 66 7.49 11.59 -7.60
C GLU A 66 6.06 11.05 -7.61
N CYS A 67 5.73 10.27 -6.59
CA CYS A 67 4.38 9.77 -6.36
C CYS A 67 3.76 10.49 -5.17
N SER A 68 2.53 10.96 -5.36
CA SER A 68 1.67 11.44 -4.30
C SER A 68 0.55 10.44 -4.05
N GLU A 69 0.22 10.26 -2.79
CA GLU A 69 -0.76 9.28 -2.37
C GLU A 69 -1.88 9.96 -1.59
N LYS A 70 -3.12 9.65 -1.93
CA LYS A 70 -4.31 10.16 -1.26
C LYS A 70 -5.29 9.03 -0.99
N GLY A 71 -5.88 9.01 0.20
CA GLY A 71 -6.91 8.04 0.56
C GLY A 71 -6.62 7.33 1.87
N SER A 72 -7.27 6.19 2.06
CA SER A 72 -7.11 5.33 3.23
C SER A 72 -6.45 4.01 2.84
N TYR A 73 -6.12 3.17 3.81
CA TYR A 73 -5.62 1.82 3.55
C TYR A 73 -6.59 0.96 2.71
N PHE A 74 -7.90 1.14 2.88
CA PHE A 74 -8.91 0.35 2.15
C PHE A 74 -9.03 0.77 0.69
N GLU A 75 -8.85 2.05 0.41
CA GLU A 75 -8.98 2.63 -0.91
C GLU A 75 -8.01 3.80 -1.00
N LYS A 76 -7.00 3.66 -1.86
CA LYS A 76 -5.91 4.62 -2.02
C LYS A 76 -5.78 4.96 -3.50
N LYS A 77 -5.69 6.24 -3.80
CA LYS A 77 -5.36 6.76 -5.11
C LYS A 77 -3.91 7.24 -5.09
N VAL A 78 -3.08 6.66 -5.93
CA VAL A 78 -1.68 7.04 -6.10
C VAL A 78 -1.54 7.72 -7.44
N SER A 79 -1.07 8.94 -7.44
CA SER A 79 -0.80 9.71 -8.65
C SER A 79 0.70 9.94 -8.73
N CYS A 80 1.33 9.48 -9.80
CA CYS A 80 2.76 9.64 -10.03
C CYS A 80 3.02 10.49 -11.26
N GLU A 81 3.84 11.52 -11.11
CA GLU A 81 4.32 12.33 -12.22
C GLU A 81 5.74 11.88 -12.57
N MET A 82 5.86 11.23 -13.71
CA MET A 82 7.12 10.74 -14.27
C MET A 82 7.59 11.65 -15.38
N ARG A 83 8.90 11.90 -15.42
CA ARG A 83 9.58 12.72 -16.39
C ARG A 83 10.73 11.93 -16.96
N ARG A 84 10.84 11.93 -18.28
CA ARG A 84 12.00 11.37 -18.94
C ARG A 84 13.05 12.43 -19.15
N ILE A 85 14.24 12.20 -18.62
CA ILE A 85 15.38 13.09 -18.77
C ILE A 85 16.41 12.41 -19.67
N LYS A 86 16.64 12.99 -20.85
CA LYS A 86 17.70 12.55 -21.77
C LYS A 86 18.55 13.75 -22.14
N ASP A 87 19.88 13.59 -22.08
CA ASP A 87 20.84 14.67 -22.35
C ASP A 87 20.55 15.96 -21.55
N ASN A 88 20.11 15.78 -20.29
CA ASN A 88 19.73 16.85 -19.36
C ASN A 88 18.52 17.70 -19.82
N LYS A 89 17.68 17.17 -20.72
CA LYS A 89 16.41 17.76 -21.16
C LYS A 89 15.25 16.83 -20.88
N ILE A 90 14.10 17.42 -20.52
CA ILE A 90 12.84 16.68 -20.38
C ILE A 90 12.30 16.41 -21.79
N THR A 91 12.06 15.14 -22.10
CA THR A 91 11.60 14.70 -23.45
C THR A 91 10.19 14.14 -23.43
N ASP A 92 9.78 13.54 -22.32
CA ASP A 92 8.43 13.02 -22.11
C ASP A 92 7.97 13.36 -20.69
N THR A 93 6.69 13.67 -20.53
CA THR A 93 5.99 13.74 -19.24
C THR A 93 4.88 12.70 -19.23
N ILE A 94 4.84 11.89 -18.18
CA ILE A 94 3.90 10.78 -18.03
C ILE A 94 3.25 10.91 -16.66
N SER A 95 1.94 11.10 -16.64
CA SER A 95 1.13 11.03 -15.42
C SER A 95 0.53 9.64 -15.32
N LEU A 96 0.75 8.97 -14.19
CA LEU A 96 0.23 7.64 -13.89
C LEU A 96 -0.72 7.76 -12.70
N GLU A 97 -1.93 7.19 -12.83
CA GLU A 97 -2.86 7.10 -11.72
C GLU A 97 -3.19 5.64 -11.43
N TYR A 98 -3.09 5.27 -10.17
CA TYR A 98 -3.39 3.96 -9.65
C TYR A 98 -4.50 4.08 -8.62
N GLU A 99 -5.51 3.23 -8.76
CA GLU A 99 -6.50 3.00 -7.71
C GLU A 99 -6.19 1.67 -7.05
N LEU A 100 -6.01 1.70 -5.74
CA LEU A 100 -5.60 0.57 -4.92
C LEU A 100 -6.70 0.24 -3.93
N MET A 101 -6.93 -1.05 -3.73
CA MET A 101 -7.74 -1.57 -2.64
C MET A 101 -7.00 -2.72 -1.97
N PHE A 102 -6.75 -2.60 -0.66
CA PHE A 102 -5.94 -3.57 0.09
C PHE A 102 -4.61 -3.90 -0.63
N ASP A 103 -3.84 -2.87 -1.01
CA ASP A 103 -2.56 -2.97 -1.73
C ASP A 103 -2.62 -3.63 -3.13
N SER A 104 -3.81 -3.93 -3.64
CA SER A 104 -4.03 -4.46 -4.99
C SER A 104 -4.46 -3.36 -5.95
N ILE A 105 -3.86 -3.30 -7.14
CA ILE A 105 -4.29 -2.37 -8.19
C ILE A 105 -5.66 -2.82 -8.72
N LEU A 106 -6.66 -1.97 -8.50
CA LEU A 106 -7.99 -2.11 -9.09
C LEU A 106 -8.04 -1.48 -10.48
N SER A 107 -7.48 -0.28 -10.62
CA SER A 107 -7.50 0.45 -11.88
C SER A 107 -6.18 1.18 -12.10
N PHE A 108 -5.84 1.32 -13.38
CA PHE A 108 -4.64 1.98 -13.85
C PHE A 108 -5.01 2.88 -15.03
N SER A 109 -4.63 4.15 -14.94
CA SER A 109 -4.77 5.11 -16.03
C SER A 109 -3.45 5.84 -16.23
N TYR A 110 -3.22 6.30 -17.46
CA TYR A 110 -2.03 7.07 -17.77
C TYR A 110 -2.34 8.16 -18.80
N VAL A 111 -1.64 9.27 -18.68
CA VAL A 111 -1.60 10.36 -19.65
C VAL A 111 -0.15 10.59 -20.01
N ARG A 112 0.16 10.57 -21.30
CA ARG A 112 1.50 10.86 -21.82
C ARG A 112 1.46 12.10 -22.69
N GLU A 113 2.35 13.04 -22.40
CA GLU A 113 2.64 14.19 -23.23
C GLU A 113 4.08 14.04 -23.77
N ASN A 114 4.20 14.01 -25.09
CA ASN A 114 5.51 14.03 -25.74
C ASN A 114 5.91 15.48 -26.00
N LEU A 115 7.12 15.85 -25.56
CA LEU A 115 7.68 17.20 -25.68
C LEU A 115 8.80 17.27 -26.75
N GLU A 116 9.07 16.18 -27.47
CA GLU A 116 9.99 16.12 -28.63
C GLU A 116 9.52 16.94 -29.85
#